data_AF-V5GD77-F1
#
_entry.id   AF-V5GD77-F1
#
_cell.length_a   1.000
_cell.length_b   1.000
_cell.length_c   1.000
_cell.angle_alpha   90.00
_cell.angle_beta   90.00
_cell.angle_gamma   90.00
#
_symmetry.space_group_name_H-M   'P 1'
#
loop_
_entity.id
_entity.type
_entity.pdbx_description
1 polymer ?
#
loop_
_entity_poly.entity_id
_entity_poly.type
_entity_poly.pdbx_seq_one_letter_code
_entity_poly.pdbx_strand_id
1 'polypeptide(L)'
;ALQELFETEPTFLWSESYNSRTGDSVLHYAARLGLINIMESIIVMCKCKCVDLKNKDDKTPLHEAAQCSQYRACEILLEHGANVDALKRADWTPLMLACTKIIGEDSYKTVNVLLENNALVECKNKDGWTAFHLVCRSGDLTILKMLLRKNVDVYQETYNGRTGLHIAALHGNLEIVRILLDLELEPDRTDSCGNTALHDAVLGDNIEVCKLLINYGAHTRFVNSR
;
A
#
# COMPACT_ATOMS: atom_id res chain seq x y z
N ALA A 1 16.02 -38.26 27.56
CA ALA A 1 14.61 -38.44 27.14
C ALA A 1 13.77 -37.15 27.08
N LEU A 2 14.28 -35.97 27.46
CA LEU A 2 13.55 -34.69 27.32
C LEU A 2 14.17 -33.73 26.27
N GLN A 3 15.23 -34.16 25.58
CA GLN A 3 15.89 -33.38 24.53
C GLN A 3 15.31 -33.64 23.12
N GLU A 4 14.63 -34.78 22.91
CA GLU A 4 14.06 -35.15 21.60
C GLU A 4 12.70 -34.51 21.30
N LEU A 5 12.02 -33.91 22.28
CA LEU A 5 10.72 -33.24 22.08
C LEU A 5 10.82 -31.86 21.42
N PHE A 6 12.03 -31.32 21.23
CA PHE A 6 12.27 -30.03 20.57
C PHE A 6 12.94 -30.14 19.19
N GLU A 7 13.26 -31.36 18.74
CA GLU A 7 13.84 -31.62 17.41
C GLU A 7 12.77 -31.97 16.37
N THR A 8 11.60 -32.44 16.79
CA THR A 8 10.45 -32.49 15.91
C THR A 8 9.89 -31.09 15.78
N GLU A 9 10.01 -30.51 14.59
CA GLU A 9 9.23 -29.37 14.12
C GLU A 9 7.86 -29.33 14.82
N PRO A 10 7.47 -28.24 15.54
CA PRO A 10 6.22 -28.23 16.29
C PRO A 10 5.03 -28.25 15.33
N THR A 11 4.67 -29.46 14.88
CA THR A 11 3.51 -29.80 14.06
C THR A 11 2.20 -29.36 14.71
N PHE A 12 2.22 -29.11 16.02
CA PHE A 12 1.08 -28.59 16.78
C PHE A 12 0.81 -27.09 16.54
N LEU A 13 1.79 -26.31 16.08
CA LEU A 13 1.60 -24.88 15.76
C LEU A 13 1.10 -24.63 14.33
N TRP A 14 1.13 -25.64 13.46
CA TRP A 14 0.83 -25.50 12.04
C TRP A 14 -0.06 -26.62 11.49
N SER A 15 -0.91 -27.25 12.31
CA SER A 15 -1.75 -28.32 11.80
C SER A 15 -2.55 -27.82 10.59
N GLU A 16 -2.32 -28.44 9.43
CA GLU A 16 -2.97 -28.15 8.13
C GLU A 16 -4.52 -28.27 8.19
N SER A 17 -5.05 -28.61 9.36
CA SER A 17 -6.46 -28.79 9.70
C SER A 17 -7.15 -27.56 10.31
N TYR A 18 -6.52 -26.38 10.38
CA TYR A 18 -7.27 -25.17 10.74
C TYR A 18 -8.15 -24.71 9.57
N ASN A 19 -9.41 -25.14 9.63
CA ASN A 19 -10.49 -24.77 8.71
C ASN A 19 -10.92 -23.30 8.89
N SER A 20 -9.99 -22.35 8.91
CA SER A 20 -10.30 -20.93 8.87
C SER A 20 -10.54 -20.52 7.41
N ARG A 21 -11.55 -19.67 7.20
CA ARG A 21 -11.88 -19.14 5.86
C ARG A 21 -10.69 -18.41 5.22
N THR A 22 -9.80 -17.83 6.04
CA THR A 22 -8.66 -17.01 5.59
C THR A 22 -7.32 -17.77 5.53
N GLY A 23 -7.16 -18.88 6.26
CA GLY A 23 -5.88 -19.58 6.38
C GLY A 23 -4.84 -18.83 7.22
N ASP A 24 -5.28 -17.88 8.05
CA ASP A 24 -4.39 -17.09 8.92
C ASP A 24 -3.71 -17.99 9.97
N SER A 25 -2.37 -17.91 10.05
CA SER A 25 -1.61 -18.46 11.17
C SER A 25 -1.80 -17.61 12.44
N VAL A 26 -1.38 -18.12 13.60
CA VAL A 26 -1.44 -17.37 14.87
C VAL A 26 -0.68 -16.04 14.77
N LEU A 27 0.44 -16.02 14.04
CA LEU A 27 1.23 -14.80 13.85
C LEU A 27 0.48 -13.74 13.01
N HIS A 28 -0.35 -14.15 12.04
CA HIS A 28 -1.20 -13.21 11.30
C HIS A 28 -2.20 -12.50 12.22
N TYR A 29 -2.86 -13.26 13.10
CA TYR A 29 -3.81 -12.68 14.06
C TYR A 29 -3.11 -11.75 15.06
N ALA A 30 -1.95 -12.17 15.58
CA ALA A 30 -1.18 -11.36 16.51
C ALA A 30 -0.71 -10.05 15.85
N ALA A 31 -0.23 -10.11 14.60
CA ALA A 31 0.18 -8.95 13.81
C ALA A 31 -0.99 -8.00 13.51
N ARG A 32 -2.14 -8.53 13.08
CA ARG A 32 -3.37 -7.76 12.82
C ARG A 32 -3.83 -6.97 14.05
N LEU A 33 -3.73 -7.58 15.22
CA LEU A 33 -4.21 -7.01 16.49
C LEU A 33 -3.13 -6.21 17.24
N GLY A 34 -1.89 -6.17 16.76
CA GLY A 34 -0.79 -5.48 17.43
C GLY A 34 -0.37 -6.13 18.76
N LEU A 35 -0.48 -7.46 18.89
CA LEU A 35 -0.16 -8.18 20.13
C LEU A 35 1.35 -8.44 20.25
N ILE A 36 2.11 -7.37 20.45
CA ILE A 36 3.58 -7.32 20.41
C ILE A 36 4.26 -8.45 21.20
N ASN A 37 3.97 -8.59 22.49
CA ASN A 37 4.62 -9.61 23.34
C ASN A 37 4.35 -11.04 22.86
N ILE A 38 3.16 -11.29 22.29
CA ILE A 38 2.80 -12.59 21.74
C ILE A 38 3.55 -12.84 20.43
N MET A 39 3.68 -11.82 19.57
CA MET A 39 4.44 -11.91 18.33
C MET A 39 5.90 -12.28 18.59
N GLU A 40 6.59 -11.55 19.46
CA GLU A 40 7.99 -11.80 19.81
C GLU A 40 8.18 -13.24 20.32
N SER A 41 7.31 -13.66 21.24
CA SER A 41 7.35 -15.03 21.78
C SER A 41 7.19 -16.08 20.69
N ILE A 42 6.23 -15.91 19.77
CA ILE A 42 6.00 -16.85 18.65
C ILE A 42 7.20 -16.89 17.70
N ILE A 43 7.73 -15.72 17.32
CA ILE A 43 8.84 -15.62 16.38
C ILE A 43 10.09 -16.31 16.93
N VAL A 44 10.42 -16.07 18.21
CA VAL A 44 11.56 -16.69 18.89
C VAL A 44 11.37 -18.21 19.01
N MET A 45 10.20 -18.67 19.46
CA MET A 45 9.91 -20.12 19.57
C MET A 45 10.01 -20.83 18.22
N CYS A 46 9.60 -20.18 17.13
CA CYS A 46 9.67 -20.73 15.78
C CYS A 46 11.00 -20.47 15.06
N LYS A 47 12.02 -19.89 15.73
CA LYS A 47 13.32 -19.52 15.13
C LYS A 47 13.18 -18.72 13.83
N CYS A 48 12.29 -17.73 13.82
CA CYS A 48 11.95 -16.89 12.66
C CYS A 48 11.39 -17.60 11.42
N LYS A 49 11.16 -18.92 11.44
CA LYS A 49 10.61 -19.65 10.28
C LYS A 49 9.18 -19.25 9.91
N CYS A 50 8.46 -18.58 10.81
CA CYS A 50 7.05 -18.24 10.65
C CYS A 50 6.77 -16.82 10.12
N VAL A 51 7.80 -15.96 10.00
CA VAL A 51 7.63 -14.50 9.76
C VAL A 51 7.00 -14.17 8.41
N ASP A 52 7.26 -14.99 7.40
CA ASP A 52 6.75 -14.82 6.02
C ASP A 52 5.73 -15.89 5.62
N LEU A 53 5.14 -16.61 6.59
CA LEU A 53 4.09 -17.58 6.27
C LEU A 53 2.95 -16.91 5.54
N LYS A 54 2.48 -17.54 4.47
CA LYS A 54 1.38 -17.04 3.65
C LYS A 54 0.05 -17.67 4.04
N ASN A 55 -0.99 -16.86 4.18
CA ASN A 55 -2.37 -17.34 4.29
C ASN A 55 -2.96 -17.68 2.91
N LYS A 56 -4.27 -17.98 2.82
CA LYS A 56 -4.93 -18.37 1.54
C LYS A 56 -5.04 -17.22 0.52
N ASP A 57 -4.81 -15.97 0.92
CA ASP A 57 -4.74 -14.80 0.02
C ASP A 57 -3.28 -14.38 -0.25
N ASP A 58 -2.32 -15.27 0.03
CA ASP A 58 -0.87 -15.05 -0.04
C ASP A 58 -0.35 -13.92 0.86
N LYS A 59 -1.16 -13.44 1.82
CA LYS A 59 -0.71 -12.43 2.77
C LYS A 59 0.24 -13.03 3.77
N THR A 60 1.26 -12.26 4.12
CA THR A 60 2.14 -12.52 5.26
C THR A 60 1.65 -11.75 6.50
N PRO A 61 2.14 -12.06 7.72
CA PRO A 61 1.87 -11.26 8.90
C PRO A 61 2.16 -9.76 8.71
N LEU A 62 3.19 -9.41 7.93
CA LEU A 62 3.54 -8.02 7.64
C LEU A 62 2.45 -7.30 6.82
N HIS A 63 1.79 -7.98 5.90
CA HIS A 63 0.64 -7.42 5.18
C HIS A 63 -0.52 -7.09 6.12
N GLU A 64 -0.81 -7.96 7.10
CA GLU A 64 -1.87 -7.76 8.07
C GLU A 64 -1.54 -6.60 9.04
N ALA A 65 -0.31 -6.55 9.54
CA ALA A 65 0.15 -5.42 10.36
C ALA A 65 0.07 -4.09 9.60
N ALA A 66 0.56 -4.05 8.35
CA ALA A 66 0.55 -2.86 7.52
C ALA A 66 -0.88 -2.38 7.21
N GLN A 67 -1.78 -3.29 6.84
CA GLN A 67 -3.19 -2.98 6.56
C GLN A 67 -3.93 -2.44 7.79
N CYS A 68 -3.57 -2.92 8.98
CA CYS A 68 -4.18 -2.50 10.25
C CYS A 68 -3.45 -1.34 10.94
N SER A 69 -2.46 -0.73 10.29
CA SER A 69 -1.65 0.37 10.83
C SER A 69 -0.94 0.02 12.15
N GLN A 70 -0.52 -1.23 12.33
CA GLN A 70 0.17 -1.70 13.52
C GLN A 70 1.68 -1.50 13.38
N TYR A 71 2.17 -0.26 13.46
CA TYR A 71 3.58 0.08 13.16
C TYR A 71 4.58 -0.73 14.00
N ARG A 72 4.32 -0.94 15.30
CA ARG A 72 5.19 -1.77 16.17
C ARG A 72 5.24 -3.23 15.74
N ALA A 73 4.13 -3.75 15.23
CA ALA A 73 4.10 -5.10 14.69
C ALA A 73 4.93 -5.19 13.40
N CYS A 74 4.89 -4.15 12.55
CA CYS A 74 5.76 -4.06 11.39
C CYS A 74 7.24 -4.01 11.78
N GLU A 75 7.63 -3.18 12.76
CA GLU A 75 9.01 -3.08 13.27
C GLU A 75 9.55 -4.46 13.66
N ILE A 76 8.83 -5.16 14.53
CA ILE A 76 9.24 -6.48 15.04
C ILE A 76 9.36 -7.51 13.92
N LEU A 77 8.41 -7.53 12.97
CA LEU A 77 8.47 -8.47 11.86
C LEU A 77 9.71 -8.20 10.97
N LEU A 78 10.00 -6.93 10.68
CA LEU A 78 11.13 -6.53 9.85
C LEU A 78 12.47 -6.78 10.55
N GLU A 79 12.58 -6.49 11.85
CA GLU A 79 13.74 -6.81 12.68
C GLU A 79 14.07 -8.31 12.68
N HIS A 80 13.05 -9.16 12.56
CA HIS A 80 13.19 -10.61 12.50
C HIS A 80 13.23 -11.17 11.07
N GLY A 81 13.47 -10.31 10.08
CA GLY A 81 13.78 -10.71 8.70
C GLY A 81 12.57 -10.96 7.81
N ALA A 82 11.38 -10.44 8.15
CA ALA A 82 10.25 -10.47 7.24
C ALA A 82 10.57 -9.73 5.93
N ASN A 83 10.14 -10.29 4.80
CA ASN A 83 10.32 -9.65 3.51
C ASN A 83 9.41 -8.40 3.39
N VAL A 84 10.03 -7.21 3.41
CA VAL A 84 9.34 -5.91 3.33
C VAL A 84 8.49 -5.75 2.06
N ASP A 85 8.91 -6.37 0.95
CA ASP A 85 8.25 -6.33 -0.35
C ASP A 85 7.56 -7.66 -0.69
N ALA A 86 7.19 -8.45 0.32
CA ALA A 86 6.42 -9.66 0.11
C ALA A 86 5.17 -9.36 -0.73
N LEU A 87 4.84 -10.24 -1.67
CA LEU A 87 3.66 -10.08 -2.51
C LEU A 87 2.53 -10.98 -2.01
N LYS A 88 1.39 -10.36 -1.67
CA LYS A 88 0.12 -11.08 -1.54
C LYS A 88 -0.57 -11.25 -2.90
N ARG A 89 -1.75 -11.86 -2.91
CA ARG A 89 -2.56 -12.02 -4.13
C ARG A 89 -2.77 -10.69 -4.84
N ALA A 90 -2.69 -10.75 -6.17
CA ALA A 90 -2.73 -9.58 -7.06
C ALA A 90 -1.54 -8.63 -6.92
N ASP A 91 -0.41 -9.14 -6.43
CA ASP A 91 0.90 -8.46 -6.41
C ASP A 91 0.90 -7.18 -5.58
N TRP A 92 0.15 -7.21 -4.47
CA TRP A 92 0.13 -6.11 -3.50
C TRP A 92 1.26 -6.29 -2.49
N THR A 93 1.96 -5.19 -2.19
CA THR A 93 2.98 -5.13 -1.12
C THR A 93 2.38 -4.67 0.20
N PRO A 94 3.07 -4.88 1.35
CA PRO A 94 2.69 -4.28 2.62
C PRO A 94 2.58 -2.74 2.54
N LEU A 95 3.51 -2.08 1.84
CA LEU A 95 3.48 -0.62 1.65
C LEU A 95 2.20 -0.16 0.95
N MET A 96 1.77 -0.85 -0.10
CA MET A 96 0.51 -0.52 -0.77
C MET A 96 -0.67 -0.65 0.20
N LEU A 97 -0.74 -1.73 0.99
CA LEU A 97 -1.82 -1.92 1.97
C LEU A 97 -1.84 -0.82 3.03
N ALA A 98 -0.68 -0.40 3.53
CA ALA A 98 -0.56 0.72 4.47
C ALA A 98 -1.10 2.04 3.88
N CYS A 99 -0.96 2.25 2.56
CA CYS A 99 -1.50 3.42 1.88
C CYS A 99 -3.01 3.35 1.56
N THR A 100 -3.68 2.20 1.73
CA THR A 100 -5.11 2.07 1.36
C THR A 100 -6.07 2.70 2.36
N LYS A 101 -5.71 2.71 3.65
CA LYS A 101 -6.60 3.14 4.72
C LYS A 101 -5.80 3.88 5.79
N ILE A 102 -5.91 5.21 5.78
CA ILE A 102 -5.21 6.06 6.74
C ILE A 102 -6.13 6.32 7.93
N ILE A 103 -5.69 5.91 9.11
CA ILE A 103 -6.41 6.00 10.38
C ILE A 103 -5.46 6.59 11.43
N GLY A 104 -5.40 7.92 11.48
CA GLY A 104 -4.59 8.64 12.47
C GLY A 104 -3.09 8.45 12.29
N GLU A 105 -2.35 8.76 13.36
CA GLU A 105 -0.88 8.85 13.32
C GLU A 105 -0.19 7.51 13.08
N ASP A 106 -0.81 6.40 13.49
CA ASP A 106 -0.19 5.08 13.39
C ASP A 106 -0.09 4.59 11.95
N SER A 107 -0.95 5.07 11.05
CA SER A 107 -0.80 4.83 9.61
C SER A 107 0.46 5.51 9.06
N TYR A 108 0.74 6.75 9.47
CA TYR A 108 1.97 7.45 9.07
C TYR A 108 3.21 6.73 9.59
N LYS A 109 3.20 6.30 10.85
CA LYS A 109 4.30 5.52 11.43
C LYS A 109 4.49 4.20 10.69
N THR A 110 3.41 3.51 10.36
CA THR A 110 3.46 2.24 9.61
C THR A 110 4.11 2.42 8.24
N VAL A 111 3.71 3.45 7.49
CA VAL A 111 4.35 3.78 6.21
C VAL A 111 5.82 4.15 6.43
N ASN A 112 6.13 4.93 7.47
CA ASN A 112 7.50 5.36 7.75
C ASN A 112 8.42 4.17 8.01
N VAL A 113 8.00 3.26 8.89
CA VAL A 113 8.71 2.02 9.22
C VAL A 113 9.01 1.20 7.96
N LEU A 114 8.03 1.03 7.07
CA LEU A 114 8.24 0.30 5.82
C LEU A 114 9.25 1.01 4.91
N LEU A 115 9.14 2.33 4.74
CA LEU A 115 10.03 3.13 3.92
C LEU A 115 11.47 3.24 4.48
N GLU A 116 11.63 3.23 5.80
CA GLU A 116 12.92 3.18 6.49
C GLU A 116 13.60 1.82 6.34
N ASN A 117 12.81 0.75 6.22
CA ASN A 117 13.28 -0.61 5.91
C ASN A 117 13.34 -0.89 4.40
N ASN A 118 13.53 0.14 3.58
CA ASN A 118 13.75 0.07 2.13
C ASN A 118 12.62 -0.59 1.32
N ALA A 119 11.36 -0.48 1.76
CA ALA A 119 10.22 -0.88 0.93
C ALA A 119 10.27 -0.19 -0.45
N LEU A 120 10.06 -0.99 -1.50
CA LEU A 120 10.07 -0.50 -2.88
C LEU A 120 8.79 0.30 -3.17
N VAL A 121 8.96 1.57 -3.51
CA VAL A 121 7.85 2.50 -3.81
C VAL A 121 7.25 2.31 -5.22
N GLU A 122 8.02 1.72 -6.13
CA GLU A 122 7.66 1.53 -7.56
C GLU A 122 7.03 0.17 -7.88
N CYS A 123 6.82 -0.69 -6.88
CA CYS A 123 6.12 -1.95 -7.09
C CYS A 123 4.73 -1.70 -7.66
N LYS A 124 4.34 -2.47 -8.69
CA LYS A 124 3.02 -2.42 -9.32
C LYS A 124 2.22 -3.67 -9.00
N ASN A 125 0.97 -3.49 -8.62
CA ASN A 125 0.01 -4.58 -8.49
C ASN A 125 -0.50 -5.03 -9.88
N LYS A 126 -1.41 -6.02 -9.93
CA LYS A 126 -1.96 -6.53 -11.21
C LYS A 126 -2.75 -5.53 -12.05
N ASP A 127 -3.17 -4.41 -11.47
CA ASP A 127 -3.86 -3.31 -12.16
C ASP A 127 -2.88 -2.16 -12.52
N GLY A 128 -1.60 -2.32 -12.21
CA GLY A 128 -0.55 -1.33 -12.42
C GLY A 128 -0.49 -0.25 -11.35
N TRP A 129 -1.25 -0.40 -10.26
CA TRP A 129 -1.26 0.58 -9.16
C TRP A 129 -0.03 0.42 -8.29
N THR A 130 0.46 1.55 -7.80
CA THR A 130 1.59 1.67 -6.87
C THR A 130 1.15 2.37 -5.60
N ALA A 131 2.03 2.42 -4.59
CA ALA A 131 1.75 3.15 -3.35
C ALA A 131 1.40 4.62 -3.62
N PHE A 132 2.06 5.25 -4.60
CA PHE A 132 1.78 6.62 -5.03
C PHE A 132 0.36 6.81 -5.57
N HIS A 133 -0.10 5.92 -6.45
CA HIS A 133 -1.46 5.99 -6.98
C HIS A 133 -2.52 5.85 -5.87
N LEU A 134 -2.28 4.98 -4.88
CA LEU A 134 -3.18 4.81 -3.74
C LEU A 134 -3.25 6.07 -2.87
N VAL A 135 -2.13 6.76 -2.70
CA VAL A 135 -2.07 8.04 -1.96
C VAL A 135 -2.76 9.16 -2.73
N CYS A 136 -2.59 9.21 -4.06
CA CYS A 136 -3.33 10.14 -4.91
C CYS A 136 -4.84 9.92 -4.82
N ARG A 137 -5.29 8.67 -4.60
CA ARG A 137 -6.69 8.33 -4.34
C ARG A 137 -7.16 8.74 -2.94
N SER A 138 -6.35 8.49 -1.92
CA SER A 138 -6.74 8.77 -0.52
C SER A 138 -6.70 10.25 -0.15
N GLY A 139 -5.88 11.05 -0.86
CA GLY A 139 -5.73 12.48 -0.57
C GLY A 139 -4.73 12.79 0.54
N ASP A 140 -3.96 11.79 0.99
CA ASP A 140 -3.10 11.95 2.15
C ASP A 140 -1.79 12.70 1.83
N LEU A 141 -1.75 13.99 2.17
CA LEU A 141 -0.59 14.86 1.94
C LEU A 141 0.64 14.46 2.76
N THR A 142 0.45 13.84 3.93
CA THR A 142 1.57 13.45 4.79
C THR A 142 2.33 12.32 4.14
N ILE A 143 1.63 11.26 3.73
CA ILE A 143 2.22 10.11 3.06
C ILE A 143 2.74 10.51 1.68
N LEU A 144 2.04 11.38 0.94
CA LEU A 144 2.54 11.89 -0.34
C LEU A 144 3.94 12.50 -0.16
N LYS A 145 4.12 13.38 0.84
CA LYS A 145 5.42 13.97 1.15
C LYS A 145 6.46 12.93 1.57
N MET A 146 6.06 11.86 2.25
CA MET A 146 6.96 10.76 2.60
C MET A 146 7.45 10.01 1.35
N LEU A 147 6.55 9.68 0.42
CA LEU A 147 6.91 9.03 -0.84
C LEU A 147 7.78 9.94 -1.73
N LEU A 148 7.47 11.23 -1.83
CA LEU A 148 8.28 12.19 -2.59
C LEU A 148 9.72 12.29 -2.06
N ARG A 149 9.93 12.21 -0.73
CA ARG A 149 11.29 12.14 -0.15
C ARG A 149 12.06 10.87 -0.51
N LYS A 150 11.37 9.83 -0.98
CA LYS A 150 11.96 8.58 -1.47
C LYS A 150 12.14 8.58 -2.99
N ASN A 151 12.07 9.74 -3.65
CA ASN A 151 12.23 9.92 -5.09
C ASN A 151 11.28 9.04 -5.91
N VAL A 152 10.03 8.93 -5.47
CA VAL A 152 8.99 8.21 -6.22
C VAL A 152 8.80 8.86 -7.59
N ASP A 153 8.68 8.06 -8.64
CA ASP A 153 8.33 8.54 -9.97
C ASP A 153 6.87 9.00 -9.97
N VAL A 154 6.64 10.30 -10.12
CA VAL A 154 5.28 10.88 -10.15
C VAL A 154 4.61 10.76 -11.52
N TYR A 155 5.36 10.42 -12.57
CA TYR A 155 4.87 10.27 -13.95
C TYR A 155 4.43 8.85 -14.27
N GLN A 156 4.62 7.92 -13.35
CA GLN A 156 4.19 6.54 -13.52
C GLN A 156 2.69 6.43 -13.81
N GLU A 157 2.36 5.42 -14.61
CA GLU A 157 0.99 5.14 -15.05
C GLU A 157 0.55 3.75 -14.58
N THR A 158 -0.73 3.63 -14.23
CA THR A 158 -1.43 2.35 -14.13
C THR A 158 -1.54 1.69 -15.50
N TYR A 159 -1.97 0.42 -15.57
CA TYR A 159 -2.06 -0.28 -16.86
C TYR A 159 -3.14 0.27 -17.80
N ASN A 160 -4.09 1.06 -17.30
CA ASN A 160 -5.04 1.82 -18.11
C ASN A 160 -4.57 3.25 -18.43
N GLY A 161 -3.28 3.56 -18.24
CA GLY A 161 -2.68 4.84 -18.62
C GLY A 161 -3.01 6.00 -17.68
N ARG A 162 -3.60 5.74 -16.50
CA ARG A 162 -3.91 6.79 -15.54
C ARG A 162 -2.68 7.14 -14.72
N THR A 163 -2.36 8.43 -14.68
CA THR A 163 -1.33 9.00 -13.79
C THR A 163 -1.91 9.33 -12.41
N GLY A 164 -1.05 9.71 -11.46
CA GLY A 164 -1.50 10.26 -10.17
C GLY A 164 -2.45 11.46 -10.31
N LEU A 165 -2.26 12.30 -11.35
CA LEU A 165 -3.09 13.49 -11.60
C LEU A 165 -4.54 13.11 -11.94
N HIS A 166 -4.75 12.10 -12.79
CA HIS A 166 -6.07 11.55 -13.11
C HIS A 166 -6.80 11.07 -11.85
N ILE A 167 -6.10 10.29 -11.03
CA ILE A 167 -6.66 9.68 -9.83
C ILE A 167 -6.99 10.75 -8.78
N ALA A 168 -6.07 11.67 -8.51
CA ALA A 168 -6.29 12.75 -7.55
C ALA A 168 -7.44 13.67 -8.00
N ALA A 169 -7.54 13.92 -9.31
CA ALA A 169 -8.61 14.73 -9.88
C ALA A 169 -9.99 14.08 -9.73
N LEU A 170 -10.11 12.77 -10.01
CA LEU A 170 -11.34 12.00 -9.81
C LEU A 170 -11.82 12.01 -8.36
N HIS A 171 -10.89 12.01 -7.41
CA HIS A 171 -11.19 11.94 -5.97
C HIS A 171 -11.24 13.32 -5.29
N GLY A 172 -11.07 14.42 -6.02
CA GLY A 172 -11.24 15.77 -5.47
C GLY A 172 -10.07 16.23 -4.59
N ASN A 173 -8.92 15.57 -4.69
CA ASN A 173 -7.75 15.83 -3.84
C ASN A 173 -6.99 17.08 -4.32
N LEU A 174 -7.60 18.26 -4.14
CA LEU A 174 -7.17 19.54 -4.68
C LEU A 174 -5.68 19.85 -4.46
N GLU A 175 -5.18 19.65 -3.24
CA GLU A 175 -3.80 19.97 -2.91
C GLU A 175 -2.81 18.96 -3.52
N ILE A 176 -3.20 17.69 -3.69
CA ILE A 176 -2.37 16.74 -4.45
C ILE A 176 -2.34 17.15 -5.92
N VAL A 177 -3.49 17.49 -6.51
CA VAL A 177 -3.57 17.99 -7.89
C VAL A 177 -2.64 19.20 -8.07
N ARG A 178 -2.67 20.17 -7.15
CA ARG A 178 -1.77 21.33 -7.16
C ARG A 178 -0.31 20.91 -7.15
N ILE A 179 0.10 20.07 -6.20
CA ILE A 179 1.49 19.59 -6.09
C ILE A 179 1.94 18.92 -7.38
N LEU A 180 1.09 18.08 -7.98
CA LEU A 180 1.44 17.38 -9.22
C LEU A 180 1.56 18.33 -10.42
N LEU A 181 0.70 19.33 -10.52
CA LEU A 181 0.82 20.35 -11.56
C LEU A 181 2.06 21.25 -11.36
N ASP A 182 2.41 21.56 -10.10
CA ASP A 182 3.64 22.28 -9.76
C ASP A 182 4.91 21.48 -10.07
N LEU A 183 4.80 20.14 -10.15
CA LEU A 183 5.83 19.22 -10.65
C LEU A 183 5.78 19.05 -12.18
N GLU A 184 5.14 19.97 -12.90
CA GLU A 184 5.08 20.03 -14.36
C GLU A 184 4.40 18.81 -15.02
N LEU A 185 3.49 18.11 -14.32
CA LEU A 185 2.65 17.11 -14.97
C LEU A 185 1.70 17.78 -15.97
N GLU A 186 1.69 17.30 -17.21
CA GLU A 186 0.84 17.83 -18.27
C GLU A 186 -0.66 17.60 -17.95
N PRO A 187 -1.47 18.66 -17.83
CA PRO A 187 -2.88 18.55 -17.42
C PRO A 187 -3.77 17.86 -18.46
N ASP A 188 -3.37 17.90 -19.73
CA ASP A 188 -4.10 17.30 -20.85
C ASP A 188 -3.57 15.93 -21.26
N ARG A 189 -2.63 15.35 -20.49
CA ARG A 189 -2.22 13.98 -20.73
C ARG A 189 -3.44 13.08 -20.62
N THR A 190 -3.61 12.18 -21.59
CA THR A 190 -4.76 11.28 -21.66
C THR A 190 -4.43 9.88 -21.16
N ASP A 191 -5.40 9.25 -20.49
CA ASP A 191 -5.42 7.82 -20.22
C ASP A 191 -5.69 6.97 -21.48
N SER A 192 -5.69 5.64 -21.33
CA SER A 192 -5.92 4.72 -22.46
C SER A 192 -7.33 4.82 -23.08
N CYS A 193 -8.26 5.54 -22.47
CA CYS A 193 -9.59 5.83 -23.01
C CYS A 193 -9.70 7.24 -23.60
N GLY A 194 -8.60 8.02 -23.62
CA GLY A 194 -8.60 9.41 -24.09
C GLY A 194 -9.13 10.41 -23.06
N ASN A 195 -9.35 10.01 -21.80
CA ASN A 195 -9.78 10.95 -20.76
C ASN A 195 -8.57 11.70 -20.22
N THR A 196 -8.71 13.01 -20.01
CA THR A 196 -7.74 13.84 -19.29
C THR A 196 -8.09 13.91 -17.80
N ALA A 197 -7.20 14.47 -16.98
CA ALA A 197 -7.49 14.74 -15.58
C ALA A 197 -8.74 15.64 -15.38
N LEU A 198 -9.03 16.53 -16.34
CA LEU A 198 -10.24 17.37 -16.29
C LEU A 198 -11.52 16.55 -16.50
N HIS A 199 -11.51 15.54 -17.38
CA HIS A 199 -12.64 14.61 -17.52
C HIS A 199 -12.89 13.86 -16.22
N ASP A 200 -11.82 13.39 -15.58
CA ASP A 200 -11.90 12.68 -14.30
C ASP A 200 -12.40 13.58 -13.17
N ALA A 201 -11.96 14.84 -13.11
CA ALA A 201 -12.47 15.83 -12.16
C ALA A 201 -13.98 16.07 -12.32
N VAL A 202 -14.47 16.15 -13.57
CA VAL A 202 -15.90 16.29 -13.87
C VAL A 202 -16.67 15.03 -13.47
N LEU A 203 -16.13 13.84 -13.77
CA LEU A 203 -16.74 12.57 -13.37
C LEU A 203 -16.90 12.45 -11.85
N GLY A 204 -15.95 12.99 -11.09
CA GLY A 204 -15.97 13.04 -9.64
C GLY A 204 -16.77 14.21 -9.02
N ASP A 205 -17.39 15.08 -9.83
CA ASP A 205 -18.06 16.31 -9.39
C ASP A 205 -17.15 17.28 -8.60
N ASN A 206 -15.86 17.34 -8.96
CA ASN A 206 -14.84 18.09 -8.21
C ASN A 206 -14.60 19.48 -8.80
N ILE A 207 -15.54 20.40 -8.58
CA ILE A 207 -15.54 21.75 -9.17
C ILE A 207 -14.23 22.52 -8.92
N GLU A 208 -13.69 22.48 -7.70
CA GLU A 208 -12.45 23.22 -7.37
C GLU A 208 -11.23 22.64 -8.09
N VAL A 209 -11.19 21.33 -8.29
CA VAL A 209 -10.16 20.67 -9.11
C VAL A 209 -10.32 21.08 -10.58
N CYS A 210 -11.54 21.12 -11.12
CA CYS A 210 -11.77 21.58 -12.49
C CYS A 210 -11.24 23.00 -12.71
N LYS A 211 -11.55 23.93 -11.78
CA LYS A 211 -11.03 25.31 -11.82
C LYS A 211 -9.51 25.34 -11.79
N LEU A 212 -8.90 24.55 -10.91
CA LEU A 212 -7.45 24.47 -10.79
C LEU A 212 -6.80 23.97 -12.08
N LEU A 213 -7.29 22.88 -12.65
CA LEU A 213 -6.79 22.33 -13.92
C LEU A 213 -6.88 23.34 -15.06
N ILE A 214 -8.03 24.04 -15.19
CA ILE A 214 -8.22 25.08 -16.21
C ILE A 214 -7.23 26.24 -16.00
N ASN A 215 -6.98 26.64 -14.75
CA ASN A 215 -5.99 27.68 -14.44
C ASN A 215 -4.55 27.27 -14.80
N TYR A 216 -4.24 25.98 -14.76
CA TYR A 216 -2.97 25.41 -15.22
C TYR A 216 -2.97 25.06 -16.72
N GLY A 217 -3.99 25.48 -17.47
CA GLY A 217 -4.03 25.38 -18.93
C GLY A 217 -4.71 24.14 -19.50
N ALA A 218 -5.44 23.35 -18.68
CA ALA A 218 -6.22 22.22 -19.18
C ALA A 218 -7.28 22.68 -20.20
N HIS A 219 -7.36 22.03 -21.37
CA HIS A 219 -8.29 22.43 -22.40
C HIS A 219 -9.69 21.85 -22.16
N THR A 220 -10.70 22.72 -22.10
CA THR A 220 -12.11 22.33 -21.86
C THR A 220 -12.80 21.69 -23.07
N ARG A 221 -12.14 21.68 -24.23
CA ARG A 221 -12.69 21.16 -25.49
C ARG A 221 -12.09 19.82 -25.91
N PHE A 222 -11.22 19.22 -25.08
CA PHE A 222 -10.76 17.86 -25.35
C PHE A 222 -11.96 16.92 -25.42
N VAL A 223 -11.99 16.12 -26.47
CA VAL A 223 -12.97 15.07 -26.66
C VAL A 223 -12.25 13.76 -26.37
N ASN A 224 -12.80 12.95 -25.46
CA ASN A 224 -12.25 11.64 -25.21
C ASN A 224 -12.44 10.71 -26.42
N SER A 225 -11.70 9.61 -26.46
CA SER A 225 -11.62 8.74 -27.64
C SER A 225 -12.81 7.76 -27.76
N ARG A 226 -14.02 8.14 -27.31
CA ARG A 226 -15.21 7.29 -27.31
C ARG A 226 -16.25 7.68 -28.36
#